data_AF-A0A395SL59-F1
#
_entry.id   AF-A0A395SL59-F1
#
_cell.length_a   1.000
_cell.length_b   1.000
_cell.length_c   1.000
_cell.angle_alpha   90.00
_cell.angle_beta   90.00
_cell.angle_gamma   90.00
#
_symmetry.space_group_name_H-M   'P 1'
#
loop_
_entity.id
_entity.type
_entity.pdbx_description
1 polymer ?
#
loop_
_entity_poly.entity_id
_entity_poly.type
_entity_poly.pdbx_seq_one_letter_code
_entity_poly.pdbx_strand_id
1 'polypeptide(L)'
;MLHSKADNVADSMSIWNLLPYFTNLESLELHGSFNPLDNGNSGLSLSNARPLANLKFAKLFAYIPRNVAAYILRSNDSLECLELGMLDDPKPGDPGIDSGDNVNFVEQVDYQGGVIPRPLGGFFSDSSPSFRKLKHLHLCQPCNSRGDYFNQRNAWSAYTEQTSLQSFTNILRASCETLDTLVLDQRPGAGVEDNEGFSEDEFLNTGLTGQGNKVLAKTLENMIADMSELPKLKQVYLYGVIVSSRLRRGTSEETPGDKLLDGLERRGVKCEAMRGRWCLFDQESGKTTWARWDGDGCTNVHDEYLGIRWYTVLAKV
;
A
#
# COMPACT_ATOMS: atom_id res chain seq x y z
N MET A 1 38.90 39.72 1.54
CA MET A 1 38.49 40.29 0.23
C MET A 1 38.41 39.12 -0.73
N LEU A 2 37.29 38.73 -1.34
CA LEU A 2 35.98 39.36 -1.56
C LEU A 2 34.90 38.27 -1.55
N HIS A 3 33.75 38.60 -0.97
CA HIS A 3 32.46 37.97 -1.22
C HIS A 3 32.00 38.18 -2.67
N SER A 4 31.31 37.18 -3.24
CA SER A 4 29.96 37.32 -3.83
C SER A 4 29.47 35.91 -4.20
N LYS A 5 28.53 35.29 -3.48
CA LYS A 5 27.08 35.54 -3.53
C LYS A 5 26.53 35.68 -4.96
N ALA A 6 25.97 34.58 -5.44
CA ALA A 6 24.81 34.49 -6.31
C ALA A 6 24.16 33.15 -5.92
N ASP A 7 23.40 33.03 -4.83
CA ASP A 7 22.09 33.65 -4.58
C ASP A 7 21.37 34.01 -5.87
N ASN A 8 20.94 32.96 -6.59
CA ASN A 8 19.85 32.98 -7.55
C ASN A 8 19.23 31.58 -7.62
N VAL A 9 18.76 31.06 -6.47
CA VAL A 9 17.69 30.07 -6.51
C VAL A 9 16.42 30.90 -6.51
N ALA A 10 15.87 31.13 -7.71
CA ALA A 10 14.50 31.58 -7.82
C ALA A 10 13.66 30.64 -6.95
N ASP A 11 12.96 31.21 -5.96
CA ASP A 11 12.10 30.52 -5.02
C ASP A 11 10.98 29.86 -5.86
N SER A 12 11.27 28.67 -6.38
CA SER A 12 10.37 27.93 -7.24
C SER A 12 9.20 27.56 -6.36
N MET A 13 8.08 28.26 -6.53
CA MET A 13 6.84 27.93 -5.85
C MET A 13 6.58 26.45 -6.05
N SER A 14 6.72 25.68 -4.97
CA SER A 14 6.45 24.25 -5.01
C SER A 14 5.06 24.03 -5.58
N ILE A 15 4.91 23.09 -6.52
CA ILE A 15 3.63 22.80 -7.18
C ILE A 15 2.51 22.50 -6.17
N TRP A 16 2.89 21.98 -4.99
CA TRP A 16 2.00 21.75 -3.85
C TRP A 16 1.26 23.02 -3.39
N ASN A 17 1.91 24.19 -3.46
CA ASN A 17 1.33 25.46 -3.04
C ASN A 17 0.29 26.00 -4.04
N LEU A 18 0.19 25.41 -5.23
CA LEU A 18 -0.84 25.76 -6.22
C LEU A 18 -2.18 25.08 -5.94
N LEU A 19 -2.19 23.97 -5.19
CA LEU A 19 -3.40 23.18 -4.95
C LEU A 19 -4.60 24.02 -4.47
N PRO A 20 -4.48 24.94 -3.50
CA PRO A 20 -5.61 25.72 -3.00
C PRO A 20 -6.26 26.65 -4.03
N TYR A 21 -5.58 26.96 -5.13
CA TYR A 21 -6.10 27.85 -6.16
C TYR A 21 -7.02 27.14 -7.16
N PHE A 22 -7.04 25.80 -7.17
CA PHE A 22 -7.95 25.01 -8.01
C PHE A 22 -9.33 24.85 -7.35
N THR A 23 -10.06 25.95 -7.19
CA THR A 23 -11.31 25.99 -6.40
C THR A 23 -12.45 25.11 -6.95
N ASN A 24 -12.41 24.78 -8.24
CA ASN A 24 -13.40 23.94 -8.92
C ASN A 24 -12.89 22.53 -9.21
N LEU A 25 -11.79 22.11 -8.57
CA LEU A 25 -11.20 20.79 -8.80
C LEU A 25 -12.13 19.70 -8.27
N GLU A 26 -12.58 18.81 -9.15
CA GLU A 26 -13.42 17.66 -8.79
C GLU A 26 -12.65 16.34 -8.71
N SER A 27 -11.55 16.23 -9.44
CA SER A 27 -10.72 15.02 -9.53
C SER A 27 -9.25 15.39 -9.46
N LEU A 28 -8.49 14.69 -8.62
CA LEU A 28 -7.07 14.92 -8.42
C LEU A 28 -6.30 13.60 -8.39
N GLU A 29 -5.27 13.50 -9.22
CA GLU A 29 -4.31 12.39 -9.19
C GLU A 29 -2.90 12.94 -8.96
N LEU A 30 -2.25 12.46 -7.90
CA LEU A 30 -0.89 12.83 -7.56
C LEU A 30 -0.03 11.57 -7.49
N HIS A 31 1.03 11.56 -8.30
CA HIS A 31 2.07 10.56 -8.29
C HIS A 31 3.38 11.21 -7.84
N GLY A 32 3.74 10.97 -6.59
CA GLY A 32 4.93 11.51 -5.98
C GLY A 32 6.21 10.85 -6.50
N SER A 33 7.31 11.58 -6.49
CA SER A 33 8.64 11.06 -6.81
C SER A 33 9.52 11.13 -5.60
N PHE A 34 10.31 10.08 -5.35
CA PHE A 34 11.33 10.12 -4.31
C PHE A 34 12.35 11.22 -4.63
N ASN A 35 12.53 12.16 -3.72
CA ASN A 35 13.56 13.19 -3.82
C ASN A 35 14.29 13.29 -2.47
N PRO A 36 15.52 12.75 -2.35
CA PRO A 36 16.26 12.75 -1.10
C PRO A 36 16.63 14.16 -0.61
N LEU A 37 16.52 15.18 -1.47
CA LEU A 37 16.79 16.58 -1.14
C LEU A 37 15.55 17.31 -0.60
N ASP A 38 14.35 16.72 -0.67
CA ASP A 38 13.08 17.37 -0.30
C ASP A 38 12.70 17.14 1.18
N ASN A 39 13.69 16.87 2.03
CA ASN A 39 13.56 16.53 3.45
C ASN A 39 13.06 17.67 4.36
N GLY A 40 12.44 18.72 3.81
CA GLY A 40 12.12 19.91 4.58
C GLY A 40 10.94 20.71 4.07
N ASN A 41 9.80 20.54 4.74
CA ASN A 41 8.87 21.63 5.06
C ASN A 41 8.32 22.53 3.92
N SER A 42 8.37 22.09 2.66
CA SER A 42 7.93 22.88 1.50
C SER A 42 6.42 23.21 1.44
N GLY A 43 5.61 22.87 2.45
CA GLY A 43 4.18 23.18 2.46
C GLY A 43 3.58 23.52 3.83
N LEU A 44 4.32 24.25 4.67
CA LEU A 44 3.74 24.95 5.84
C LEU A 44 2.51 25.80 5.44
N SER A 45 2.44 26.28 4.19
CA SER A 45 1.33 27.09 3.66
C SER A 45 0.00 26.35 3.53
N LEU A 46 -0.03 25.01 3.44
CA LEU A 46 -1.27 24.27 3.19
C LEU A 46 -2.12 24.05 4.46
N SER A 47 -1.49 24.10 5.64
CA SER A 47 -2.18 23.93 6.92
C SER A 47 -3.35 24.91 7.11
N ASN A 48 -3.16 26.16 6.67
CA ASN A 48 -4.15 27.24 6.79
C ASN A 48 -4.99 27.45 5.51
N ALA A 49 -4.66 26.78 4.41
CA ALA A 49 -5.39 26.91 3.15
C ALA A 49 -6.80 26.34 3.27
N ARG A 50 -7.77 26.85 2.50
CA ARG A 50 -9.13 26.28 2.46
C ARG A 50 -9.11 24.89 1.78
N PRO A 51 -9.89 23.90 2.27
CA PRO A 51 -10.01 22.61 1.60
C PRO A 51 -10.62 22.74 0.20
N LEU A 52 -10.42 21.72 -0.63
CA LEU A 52 -10.97 21.65 -1.98
C LEU A 52 -12.43 21.21 -1.92
N ALA A 53 -13.35 22.18 -1.77
CA ALA A 53 -14.76 21.92 -1.47
C ALA A 53 -15.53 21.09 -2.52
N ASN A 54 -15.01 20.98 -3.74
CA ASN A 54 -15.62 20.24 -4.84
C ASN A 54 -14.93 18.91 -5.15
N LEU A 55 -13.89 18.55 -4.40
CA LEU A 55 -13.07 17.38 -4.70
C LEU A 55 -13.83 16.09 -4.38
N LYS A 56 -14.21 15.34 -5.42
CA LYS A 56 -14.96 14.07 -5.33
C LYS A 56 -14.03 12.86 -5.42
N PHE A 57 -12.97 12.95 -6.22
CA PHE A 57 -12.00 11.87 -6.43
C PHE A 57 -10.59 12.33 -6.10
N ALA A 58 -9.86 11.52 -5.32
CA ALA A 58 -8.45 11.75 -5.05
C ALA A 58 -7.65 10.44 -5.11
N LYS A 59 -6.55 10.46 -5.85
CA LYS A 59 -5.57 9.37 -5.91
C LYS A 59 -4.21 9.90 -5.50
N LEU A 60 -3.66 9.37 -4.40
CA LEU A 60 -2.38 9.78 -3.83
C LEU A 60 -1.43 8.59 -3.80
N PHE A 61 -0.45 8.57 -4.70
CA PHE A 61 0.45 7.43 -4.89
C PHE A 61 1.92 7.85 -4.82
N ALA A 62 2.75 6.91 -4.35
CA ALA A 62 4.18 7.06 -4.19
C ALA A 62 4.54 8.18 -3.17
N TYR A 63 5.65 8.89 -3.37
CA TYR A 63 6.22 9.78 -2.36
C TYR A 63 5.51 11.14 -2.31
N ILE A 64 4.39 11.19 -1.59
CA ILE A 64 3.60 12.41 -1.39
C ILE A 64 3.95 13.02 -0.03
N PRO A 65 4.27 14.33 0.04
CA PRO A 65 4.52 14.98 1.32
C PRO A 65 3.33 14.86 2.27
N ARG A 66 3.59 14.52 3.53
CA ARG A 66 2.58 14.28 4.57
C ARG A 66 1.56 15.40 4.73
N ASN A 67 2.03 16.64 4.68
CA ASN A 67 1.19 17.83 4.76
C ASN A 67 0.30 18.04 3.53
N VAL A 68 0.76 17.61 2.34
CA VAL A 68 -0.06 17.62 1.11
C VAL A 68 -1.16 16.59 1.22
N ALA A 69 -0.82 15.36 1.66
CA ALA A 69 -1.82 14.32 1.93
C ALA A 69 -2.86 14.79 2.95
N ALA A 70 -2.42 15.33 4.08
CA ALA A 70 -3.31 15.87 5.11
C ALA A 70 -4.21 16.99 4.58
N TYR A 71 -3.67 17.90 3.76
CA TYR A 71 -4.45 18.97 3.13
C TYR A 71 -5.57 18.43 2.23
N ILE A 72 -5.28 17.45 1.38
CA ILE A 72 -6.25 16.86 0.45
C ILE A 72 -7.37 16.16 1.21
N LEU A 73 -7.04 15.41 2.26
CA LEU A 73 -7.99 14.68 3.10
C LEU A 73 -8.90 15.59 3.95
N ARG A 74 -8.59 16.88 4.07
CA ARG A 74 -9.52 17.87 4.64
C ARG A 74 -10.74 18.12 3.75
N SER A 75 -10.75 17.63 2.51
CA SER A 75 -11.90 17.67 1.59
C SER A 75 -12.91 16.53 1.88
N ASN A 76 -12.96 16.06 3.13
CA ASN A 76 -13.77 14.93 3.61
C ASN A 76 -15.30 15.10 3.40
N ASP A 77 -15.80 16.33 3.33
CA ASP A 77 -17.22 16.62 3.08
C ASP A 77 -17.63 16.39 1.61
N SER A 78 -16.67 16.40 0.67
CA SER A 78 -16.91 16.28 -0.78
C SER A 78 -16.41 14.97 -1.38
N LEU A 79 -15.39 14.34 -0.79
CA LEU A 79 -14.76 13.13 -1.31
C LEU A 79 -15.76 11.96 -1.37
N GLU A 80 -15.89 11.37 -2.55
CA GLU A 80 -16.71 10.21 -2.86
C GLU A 80 -15.85 8.96 -3.11
N CYS A 81 -14.64 9.15 -3.65
CA CYS A 81 -13.68 8.09 -3.93
C CYS A 81 -12.26 8.52 -3.56
N LEU A 82 -11.53 7.64 -2.87
CA LEU A 82 -10.18 7.88 -2.40
C LEU A 82 -9.28 6.66 -2.63
N GLU A 83 -8.15 6.87 -3.30
CA GLU A 83 -7.13 5.85 -3.50
C GLU A 83 -5.80 6.28 -2.86
N LEU A 84 -5.28 5.47 -1.94
CA LEU A 84 -4.08 5.75 -1.16
C LEU A 84 -3.04 4.66 -1.40
N GLY A 85 -1.98 5.01 -2.12
CA GLY A 85 -0.76 4.21 -2.30
C GLY A 85 0.47 5.04 -1.99
N MET A 86 0.40 5.89 -0.96
CA MET A 86 1.48 6.80 -0.58
C MET A 86 2.59 6.05 0.13
N LEU A 87 3.84 6.42 -0.14
CA LEU A 87 5.05 5.82 0.44
C LEU A 87 5.72 6.81 1.39
N ASP A 88 6.21 6.31 2.52
CA ASP A 88 7.10 7.05 3.42
C ASP A 88 8.54 6.98 2.90
N ASP A 89 9.39 7.90 3.38
CA ASP A 89 10.79 7.91 3.00
C ASP A 89 11.48 6.58 3.40
N PRO A 90 12.38 6.05 2.55
CA PRO A 90 13.20 4.93 2.92
C PRO A 90 14.10 5.32 4.09
N LYS A 91 13.85 4.72 5.26
CA LYS A 91 14.67 4.93 6.45
C LYS A 91 15.76 3.84 6.50
N PRO A 92 17.05 4.19 6.35
CA PRO A 92 18.12 3.24 6.64
C PRO A 92 18.13 2.91 8.13
N GLY A 93 18.30 1.62 8.46
CA GLY A 93 18.65 1.20 9.82
C GLY A 93 17.50 0.87 10.78
N ASP A 94 16.29 0.61 10.29
CA ASP A 94 15.20 0.08 11.13
C ASP A 94 14.72 -1.29 10.59
N PRO A 95 15.55 -2.35 10.67
CA PRO A 95 15.13 -3.71 10.39
C PRO A 95 14.18 -4.14 11.52
N GLY A 96 12.88 -3.92 11.35
CA GLY A 96 11.88 -4.56 12.20
C GLY A 96 11.68 -6.00 11.71
N ILE A 97 12.74 -6.80 11.80
CA ILE A 97 12.63 -8.24 11.64
C ILE A 97 12.16 -8.74 13.00
N ASP A 98 10.87 -9.07 13.13
CA ASP A 98 10.49 -10.00 14.19
C ASP A 98 11.19 -11.33 13.89
N SER A 99 11.94 -11.85 14.86
CA SER A 99 12.66 -13.12 14.74
C SER A 99 11.76 -14.30 14.34
N GLY A 100 10.46 -14.24 14.64
CA GLY A 100 9.48 -15.26 14.22
C GLY A 100 9.01 -15.15 12.77
N ASP A 101 9.35 -14.05 12.11
CA ASP A 101 8.79 -13.63 10.83
C ASP A 101 9.74 -13.81 9.65
N ASN A 102 10.99 -14.19 9.92
CA ASN A 102 12.00 -14.41 8.91
C ASN A 102 12.83 -15.66 9.24
N VAL A 103 12.19 -16.83 9.12
CA VAL A 103 12.83 -18.15 9.31
C VAL A 103 14.05 -18.38 8.40
N ASN A 104 14.15 -17.62 7.30
CA ASN A 104 15.29 -17.65 6.37
C ASN A 104 16.37 -16.59 6.67
N PHE A 105 16.13 -15.67 7.62
CA PHE A 105 17.16 -14.74 8.11
C PHE A 105 18.01 -15.47 9.15
N VAL A 106 18.81 -16.41 8.66
CA VAL A 106 19.97 -16.87 9.44
C VAL A 106 20.79 -15.62 9.73
N GLU A 107 21.18 -15.39 10.99
CA GLU A 107 22.06 -14.30 11.45
C GLU A 107 23.40 -14.33 10.67
N GLN A 108 23.40 -13.90 9.41
CA GLN A 108 24.60 -13.58 8.66
C GLN A 108 24.94 -12.14 9.03
N VAL A 109 25.85 -12.03 9.98
CA VAL A 109 26.34 -10.80 10.64
C VAL A 109 26.88 -9.74 9.65
N ASP A 110 27.06 -10.07 8.37
CA ASP A 110 27.77 -9.24 7.39
C ASP A 110 26.92 -8.67 6.24
N TYR A 111 25.59 -8.86 6.19
CA TYR A 111 24.78 -8.34 5.05
C TYR A 111 23.61 -7.46 5.49
N GLN A 112 23.71 -6.16 5.21
CA GLN A 112 22.63 -5.18 5.34
C GLN A 112 21.67 -5.31 4.14
N GLY A 113 20.66 -6.18 4.23
CA GLY A 113 19.57 -6.17 3.26
C GLY A 113 18.81 -4.84 3.27
N GLY A 114 18.18 -4.49 2.14
CA GLY A 114 17.40 -3.26 2.04
C GLY A 114 16.08 -3.30 2.81
N VAL A 115 15.59 -2.14 3.23
CA VAL A 115 14.30 -1.99 3.93
C VAL A 115 13.25 -1.49 2.94
N ILE A 116 12.21 -2.28 2.66
CA ILE A 116 11.17 -1.89 1.71
C ILE A 116 10.43 -0.65 2.26
N PRO A 117 10.26 0.41 1.44
CA PRO A 117 9.40 1.55 1.71
C PRO A 117 8.03 1.15 2.17
N ARG A 118 7.54 1.95 3.10
CA ARG A 118 6.39 1.63 3.91
C ARG A 118 5.25 2.52 3.44
N PRO A 119 3.98 2.11 3.59
CA PRO A 119 2.89 3.03 3.34
C PRO A 119 3.07 4.25 4.25
N LEU A 120 2.83 5.46 3.74
CA LEU A 120 2.89 6.67 4.55
C LEU A 120 1.92 6.52 5.72
N GLY A 121 2.39 6.57 6.97
CA GLY A 121 1.55 6.49 8.18
C GLY A 121 1.61 7.78 8.99
N GLY A 122 0.54 8.23 9.64
CA GLY A 122 0.48 9.49 10.40
C GLY A 122 0.15 10.72 9.54
N PHE A 123 -0.51 10.53 8.40
CA PHE A 123 -1.00 11.62 7.54
C PHE A 123 -2.42 12.07 7.91
N PHE A 124 -3.07 11.33 8.82
CA PHE A 124 -4.41 11.56 9.31
C PHE A 124 -4.38 11.52 10.84
N SER A 125 -4.62 12.66 11.48
CA SER A 125 -4.53 12.82 12.94
C SER A 125 -5.79 12.31 13.67
N ASP A 126 -5.65 12.01 14.96
CA ASP A 126 -6.71 11.44 15.81
C ASP A 126 -7.95 12.33 15.97
N SER A 127 -7.84 13.64 15.73
CA SER A 127 -8.99 14.56 15.58
C SER A 127 -9.67 14.33 14.23
N SER A 128 -10.29 13.17 14.07
CA SER A 128 -10.76 12.63 12.80
C SER A 128 -11.95 13.42 12.24
N PRO A 129 -11.84 14.05 11.05
CA PRO A 129 -13.02 14.45 10.32
C PRO A 129 -13.80 13.22 9.82
N SER A 130 -15.12 13.27 9.85
CA SER A 130 -15.99 12.23 9.28
C SER A 130 -16.13 12.45 7.77
N PHE A 131 -15.92 11.41 6.97
CA PHE A 131 -16.20 11.43 5.54
C PHE A 131 -17.70 11.28 5.32
N ARG A 132 -18.35 12.33 4.84
CA ARG A 132 -19.82 12.35 4.67
C ARG A 132 -20.31 11.71 3.39
N LYS A 133 -19.42 11.47 2.42
CA LYS A 133 -19.76 11.00 1.08
C LYS A 133 -18.86 9.89 0.55
N LEU A 134 -17.83 9.48 1.31
CA LEU A 134 -16.84 8.53 0.82
C LEU A 134 -17.47 7.14 0.68
N LYS A 135 -17.64 6.70 -0.57
CA LYS A 135 -18.23 5.41 -0.92
C LYS A 135 -17.16 4.39 -1.27
N HIS A 136 -16.12 4.83 -1.97
CA HIS A 136 -15.04 3.97 -2.44
C HIS A 136 -13.72 4.34 -1.76
N LEU A 137 -13.07 3.34 -1.17
CA LEU A 137 -11.74 3.48 -0.58
C LEU A 137 -10.82 2.39 -1.10
N HIS A 138 -9.68 2.79 -1.65
CA HIS A 138 -8.62 1.89 -2.09
C HIS A 138 -7.36 2.14 -1.26
N LEU A 139 -6.91 1.11 -0.54
CA LEU A 139 -5.72 1.11 0.29
C LEU A 139 -4.67 0.21 -0.36
N CYS A 140 -3.65 0.83 -0.95
CA CYS A 140 -2.53 0.19 -1.60
C CYS A 140 -1.27 0.33 -0.74
N GLN A 141 -0.57 -0.78 -0.55
CA GLN A 141 0.51 -0.87 0.42
C GLN A 141 1.56 -1.87 -0.11
N PRO A 142 2.86 -1.55 -0.07
CA PRO A 142 3.87 -2.58 -0.27
C PRO A 142 3.74 -3.61 0.85
N CYS A 143 3.99 -4.87 0.58
CA CYS A 143 4.02 -5.90 1.60
C CYS A 143 5.29 -6.74 1.47
N ASN A 144 5.63 -7.43 2.54
CA ASN A 144 6.69 -8.41 2.47
C ASN A 144 6.20 -9.59 1.62
N SER A 145 6.97 -9.97 0.62
CA SER A 145 6.65 -11.09 -0.25
C SER A 145 6.62 -12.43 0.48
N ARG A 146 7.32 -12.57 1.64
CA ARG A 146 7.57 -13.84 2.36
C ARG A 146 7.44 -15.05 1.45
N GLY A 147 8.13 -14.97 0.30
CA GLY A 147 8.17 -16.07 -0.63
C GLY A 147 8.94 -17.17 0.08
N ASP A 148 8.31 -18.33 0.27
CA ASP A 148 8.91 -19.53 0.85
C ASP A 148 10.06 -20.10 -0.03
N TYR A 149 10.62 -19.27 -0.93
CA TYR A 149 11.53 -19.70 -2.00
C TYR A 149 12.54 -18.63 -2.48
N PHE A 150 12.41 -17.35 -2.12
CA PHE A 150 13.36 -16.33 -2.57
C PHE A 150 14.32 -15.94 -1.45
N ASN A 151 15.62 -15.89 -1.76
CA ASN A 151 16.67 -15.27 -0.95
C ASN A 151 16.49 -13.73 -0.85
N GLN A 152 15.26 -13.24 -0.84
CA GLN A 152 14.98 -11.83 -0.62
C GLN A 152 15.32 -11.50 0.83
N ARG A 153 16.44 -10.81 1.00
CA ARG A 153 16.95 -10.34 2.29
C ARG A 153 16.31 -9.01 2.71
N ASN A 154 15.17 -8.67 2.13
CA ASN A 154 14.50 -7.41 2.39
C ASN A 154 13.79 -7.45 3.75
N ALA A 155 13.99 -6.41 4.55
CA ALA A 155 13.35 -6.27 5.84
C ALA A 155 12.14 -5.34 5.76
N TRP A 156 11.18 -5.58 6.66
CA TRP A 156 10.04 -4.71 6.93
C TRP A 156 10.22 -4.07 8.32
N SER A 157 9.45 -3.05 8.69
CA SER A 157 9.45 -2.55 10.07
C SER A 157 8.10 -2.56 10.70
N ALA A 158 8.01 -3.33 11.79
CA ALA A 158 6.83 -3.50 12.61
C ALA A 158 6.31 -2.16 13.18
N TYR A 159 7.19 -1.27 13.65
CA TYR A 159 6.76 0.01 14.24
C TYR A 159 6.01 0.87 13.22
N THR A 160 6.57 1.03 12.04
CA THR A 160 5.95 1.81 10.98
C THR A 160 4.76 1.11 10.34
N GLU A 161 4.79 -0.21 10.20
CA GLU A 161 3.61 -0.98 9.80
C GLU A 161 2.44 -0.68 10.75
N GLN A 162 2.69 -0.67 12.06
CA GLN A 162 1.70 -0.30 13.05
C GLN A 162 1.17 1.13 12.83
N THR A 163 2.04 2.12 12.57
CA THR A 163 1.60 3.50 12.32
C THR A 163 0.77 3.65 11.03
N SER A 164 1.09 2.88 10.00
CA SER A 164 0.37 2.89 8.72
C SER A 164 -0.98 2.20 8.85
N LEU A 165 -1.02 1.05 9.53
CA LEU A 165 -2.25 0.32 9.86
C LEU A 165 -3.18 1.15 10.75
N GLN A 166 -2.64 1.91 11.71
CA GLN A 166 -3.43 2.85 12.51
C GLN A 166 -4.08 3.92 11.61
N SER A 167 -3.35 4.45 10.63
CA SER A 167 -3.88 5.44 9.68
C SER A 167 -4.98 4.84 8.81
N PHE A 168 -4.80 3.60 8.35
CA PHE A 168 -5.81 2.86 7.58
C PHE A 168 -7.06 2.58 8.42
N THR A 169 -6.89 2.19 9.68
CA THR A 169 -8.01 1.99 10.60
C THR A 169 -8.76 3.29 10.86
N ASN A 170 -8.03 4.40 11.08
CA ASN A 170 -8.64 5.71 11.31
C ASN A 170 -9.48 6.16 10.10
N ILE A 171 -9.03 5.93 8.86
CA ILE A 171 -9.81 6.33 7.67
C ILE A 171 -11.02 5.42 7.44
N LEU A 172 -10.91 4.12 7.72
CA LEU A 172 -12.05 3.20 7.68
C LEU A 172 -13.11 3.62 8.70
N ARG A 173 -12.71 3.97 9.93
CA ARG A 173 -13.63 4.49 10.95
C ARG A 173 -14.24 5.82 10.55
N ALA A 174 -13.44 6.73 9.99
CA ALA A 174 -13.92 8.03 9.52
C ALA A 174 -14.94 7.91 8.37
N SER A 175 -14.95 6.80 7.64
CA SER A 175 -15.84 6.53 6.50
C SER A 175 -16.91 5.48 6.79
N CYS A 176 -17.06 5.05 8.05
CA CYS A 176 -17.90 3.90 8.42
C CYS A 176 -19.36 4.03 7.96
N GLU A 177 -19.92 5.23 8.04
CA GLU A 177 -21.33 5.47 7.72
C GLU A 177 -21.62 5.48 6.22
N THR A 178 -20.60 5.55 5.35
CA THR A 178 -20.78 5.81 3.91
C THR A 178 -20.09 4.81 3.00
N LEU A 179 -19.05 4.14 3.48
CA LEU A 179 -18.24 3.24 2.69
C LEU A 179 -19.05 2.05 2.16
N ASP A 180 -19.10 1.89 0.83
CA ASP A 180 -19.77 0.79 0.15
C ASP A 180 -18.78 -0.21 -0.48
N THR A 181 -17.60 0.26 -0.87
CA THR A 181 -16.60 -0.53 -1.58
C THR A 181 -15.22 -0.29 -0.98
N LEU A 182 -14.56 -1.37 -0.57
CA LEU A 182 -13.19 -1.34 -0.07
C LEU A 182 -12.27 -2.16 -0.99
N VAL A 183 -11.17 -1.58 -1.42
CA VAL A 183 -10.11 -2.26 -2.15
C VAL A 183 -8.87 -2.33 -1.27
N LEU A 184 -8.38 -3.55 -1.03
CA LEU A 184 -7.13 -3.80 -0.32
C LEU A 184 -6.12 -4.31 -1.35
N ASP A 185 -5.10 -3.53 -1.64
CA ASP A 185 -4.04 -3.85 -2.62
C ASP A 185 -2.71 -4.04 -1.89
N GLN A 186 -2.33 -5.30 -1.72
CA GLN A 186 -1.05 -5.71 -1.15
C GLN A 186 -0.08 -5.99 -2.29
N ARG A 187 1.02 -5.24 -2.32
CA ARG A 187 2.01 -5.38 -3.38
C ARG A 187 3.32 -5.92 -2.82
N PRO A 188 3.63 -7.22 -3.01
CA PRO A 188 4.86 -7.76 -2.50
C PRO A 188 6.05 -7.05 -3.16
N GLY A 189 7.04 -6.68 -2.35
CA GLY A 189 8.23 -5.99 -2.84
C GLY A 189 9.25 -6.96 -3.43
N ALA A 190 9.70 -6.68 -4.65
CA ALA A 190 10.83 -7.37 -5.28
C ALA A 190 12.04 -6.45 -5.39
N GLY A 191 13.22 -6.98 -5.03
CA GLY A 191 14.48 -6.28 -5.23
C GLY A 191 14.77 -6.08 -6.72
N VAL A 192 15.15 -4.86 -7.11
CA VAL A 192 15.54 -4.55 -8.50
C VAL A 192 16.74 -5.41 -8.93
N GLU A 193 17.68 -5.66 -8.02
CA GLU A 193 18.86 -6.49 -8.25
C GLU A 193 18.57 -7.99 -8.23
N ASP A 194 17.46 -8.41 -7.59
CA ASP A 194 17.01 -9.81 -7.58
C ASP A 194 16.11 -10.14 -8.79
N ASN A 195 15.79 -9.15 -9.63
CA ASN A 195 14.89 -9.30 -10.78
C ASN A 195 15.59 -9.87 -12.03
N GLU A 196 16.74 -10.52 -11.87
CA GLU A 196 17.51 -11.15 -12.96
C GLU A 196 16.85 -12.44 -13.48
N GLY A 197 15.59 -12.36 -13.96
CA GLY A 197 15.00 -13.40 -14.79
C GLY A 197 13.57 -13.85 -14.47
N PHE A 198 12.88 -13.22 -13.51
CA PHE A 198 11.52 -13.62 -13.14
C PHE A 198 10.46 -12.64 -13.66
N SER A 199 9.35 -13.20 -14.13
CA SER A 199 8.12 -12.46 -14.39
C SER A 199 7.39 -12.10 -13.09
N GLU A 200 6.52 -11.08 -13.13
CA GLU A 200 5.59 -10.76 -12.02
C GLU A 200 4.78 -12.01 -11.62
N ASP A 201 4.45 -12.83 -12.61
CA ASP A 201 3.72 -14.06 -12.41
C ASP A 201 4.54 -15.13 -11.68
N GLU A 202 5.82 -15.31 -11.97
CA GLU A 202 6.63 -16.24 -11.20
C GLU A 202 6.82 -15.74 -9.77
N PHE A 203 7.04 -14.44 -9.60
CA PHE A 203 7.23 -13.84 -8.29
C PHE A 203 6.01 -14.02 -7.39
N LEU A 204 4.83 -13.61 -7.87
CA LEU A 204 3.58 -13.68 -7.11
C LEU A 204 3.13 -15.12 -6.82
N ASN A 205 3.60 -16.12 -7.57
CA ASN A 205 3.27 -17.54 -7.36
C ASN A 205 4.03 -18.17 -6.17
N THR A 206 5.03 -17.50 -5.62
CA THR A 206 5.82 -18.05 -4.49
C THR A 206 5.20 -17.84 -3.12
N GLY A 207 4.21 -16.95 -3.00
CA GLY A 207 3.50 -16.71 -1.75
C GLY A 207 2.43 -17.76 -1.48
N LEU A 208 2.76 -18.81 -0.72
CA LEU A 208 1.83 -19.92 -0.43
C LEU A 208 1.10 -19.76 0.91
N THR A 209 1.74 -19.15 1.90
CA THR A 209 1.25 -19.12 3.28
C THR A 209 0.42 -17.89 3.64
N GLY A 210 0.51 -16.82 2.83
CA GLY A 210 -0.14 -15.54 3.12
C GLY A 210 0.41 -14.79 4.33
N GLN A 211 1.55 -15.22 4.91
CA GLN A 211 2.10 -14.61 6.13
C GLN A 211 2.49 -13.14 5.94
N GLY A 212 2.92 -12.74 4.73
CA GLY A 212 3.20 -11.34 4.39
C GLY A 212 1.99 -10.40 4.56
N ASN A 213 0.77 -10.94 4.53
CA ASN A 213 -0.48 -10.18 4.67
C ASN A 213 -1.10 -10.29 6.07
N LYS A 214 -0.49 -11.07 6.98
CA LYS A 214 -1.11 -11.49 8.25
C LYS A 214 -1.51 -10.32 9.14
N VAL A 215 -0.65 -9.33 9.28
CA VAL A 215 -0.88 -8.20 10.21
C VAL A 215 -2.05 -7.35 9.72
N LEU A 216 -2.10 -7.04 8.42
CA LEU A 216 -3.24 -6.36 7.80
C LEU A 216 -4.52 -7.19 7.94
N ALA A 217 -4.47 -8.47 7.54
CA ALA A 217 -5.63 -9.34 7.54
C ALA A 217 -6.24 -9.46 8.95
N LYS A 218 -5.41 -9.64 9.98
CA LYS A 218 -5.85 -9.71 11.37
C LYS A 218 -6.42 -8.38 11.89
N THR A 219 -5.79 -7.26 11.53
CA THR A 219 -6.28 -5.92 11.91
C THR A 219 -7.67 -5.68 11.35
N LEU A 220 -7.88 -6.01 10.08
CA LEU A 220 -9.16 -5.81 9.42
C LEU A 220 -10.19 -6.87 9.83
N GLU A 221 -9.79 -8.12 10.05
CA GLU A 221 -10.67 -9.16 10.59
C GLU A 221 -11.31 -8.71 11.90
N ASN A 222 -10.51 -8.17 12.83
CA ASN A 222 -11.01 -7.65 14.10
C ASN A 222 -12.01 -6.50 13.90
N MET A 223 -11.71 -5.58 12.98
CA MET A 223 -12.57 -4.44 12.67
C MET A 223 -13.88 -4.88 12.00
N ILE A 224 -13.81 -5.86 11.11
CA ILE A 224 -14.95 -6.38 10.34
C ILE A 224 -15.83 -7.28 11.20
N ALA A 225 -15.25 -8.00 12.16
CA ALA A 225 -15.97 -8.84 13.10
C ALA A 225 -16.96 -8.04 13.95
N ASP A 226 -16.67 -6.76 14.21
CA ASP A 226 -17.65 -5.83 14.77
C ASP A 226 -18.67 -5.41 13.70
N MET A 227 -19.89 -5.93 13.84
CA MET A 227 -21.01 -5.67 12.94
C MET A 227 -21.37 -4.18 12.83
N SER A 228 -20.95 -3.35 13.79
CA SER A 228 -21.25 -1.92 13.83
C SER A 228 -20.25 -1.04 13.09
N GLU A 229 -19.03 -1.52 12.81
CA GLU A 229 -17.95 -0.64 12.32
C GLU A 229 -18.05 -0.28 10.83
N LEU A 230 -18.74 -1.07 9.99
CA LEU A 230 -18.87 -0.81 8.54
C LEU A 230 -20.24 -1.26 8.01
N PRO A 231 -21.35 -0.63 8.41
CA PRO A 231 -22.71 -1.12 8.13
C PRO A 231 -23.14 -1.06 6.66
N LYS A 232 -22.53 -0.18 5.85
CA LYS A 232 -22.89 0.00 4.42
C LYS A 232 -21.96 -0.73 3.45
N LEU A 233 -20.92 -1.40 3.95
CA LEU A 233 -19.95 -2.11 3.11
C LEU A 233 -20.65 -3.26 2.37
N LYS A 234 -20.58 -3.24 1.04
CA LYS A 234 -21.23 -4.21 0.15
C LYS A 234 -20.22 -5.05 -0.62
N GLN A 235 -19.09 -4.46 -0.96
CA GLN A 235 -18.10 -5.08 -1.83
C GLN A 235 -16.69 -4.89 -1.26
N VAL A 236 -15.90 -5.96 -1.28
CA VAL A 236 -14.47 -5.94 -0.99
C VAL A 236 -13.70 -6.58 -2.12
N TYR A 237 -12.59 -5.95 -2.53
CA TYR A 237 -11.61 -6.50 -3.44
C TYR A 237 -10.30 -6.72 -2.70
N LEU A 238 -9.77 -7.94 -2.76
CA LEU A 238 -8.53 -8.34 -2.11
C LEU A 238 -7.48 -8.61 -3.20
N TYR A 239 -6.62 -7.64 -3.51
CA TYR A 239 -5.50 -7.78 -4.45
C TYR A 239 -4.22 -8.16 -3.70
N GLY A 240 -3.54 -9.21 -4.14
CA GLY A 240 -2.27 -9.67 -3.54
C GLY A 240 -2.43 -10.33 -2.17
N VAL A 241 -3.67 -10.56 -1.74
CA VAL A 241 -3.99 -11.31 -0.53
C VAL A 241 -4.12 -12.79 -0.88
N ILE A 242 -3.25 -13.62 -0.30
CA ILE A 242 -3.31 -15.07 -0.47
C ILE A 242 -4.53 -15.62 0.26
N VAL A 243 -5.40 -16.29 -0.50
CA VAL A 243 -6.57 -17.02 -0.02
C VAL A 243 -6.55 -18.43 -0.61
N SER A 244 -6.92 -19.43 0.17
CA SER A 244 -6.99 -20.80 -0.30
C SER A 244 -8.17 -20.98 -1.25
N SER A 245 -7.95 -21.70 -2.36
CA SER A 245 -9.04 -22.07 -3.26
C SER A 245 -10.12 -22.84 -2.49
N ARG A 246 -11.38 -22.43 -2.65
CA ARG A 246 -12.55 -23.10 -2.05
C ARG A 246 -12.62 -24.58 -2.42
N LEU A 247 -12.05 -24.97 -3.57
CA LEU A 247 -11.99 -26.35 -4.06
C LEU A 247 -10.91 -27.20 -3.36
N ARG A 248 -9.97 -26.58 -2.63
CA ARG A 248 -8.84 -27.23 -1.95
C ARG A 248 -8.87 -27.09 -0.43
N ARG A 249 -9.95 -26.57 0.16
CA ARG A 249 -10.14 -26.40 1.62
C ARG A 249 -10.12 -27.70 2.44
N GLY A 250 -9.93 -28.87 1.81
CA GLY A 250 -9.94 -30.17 2.48
C GLY A 250 -8.67 -30.51 3.27
N THR A 251 -7.53 -29.87 3.02
CA THR A 251 -6.24 -30.28 3.61
C THR A 251 -5.20 -29.17 3.85
N SER A 252 -5.45 -27.92 3.47
CA SER A 252 -4.49 -26.81 3.67
C SER A 252 -4.75 -26.12 5.01
N GLU A 253 -3.68 -25.70 5.70
CA GLU A 253 -3.81 -24.77 6.82
C GLU A 253 -4.49 -23.48 6.35
N GLU A 254 -5.41 -22.97 7.16
CA GLU A 254 -6.16 -21.75 6.89
C GLU A 254 -5.21 -20.53 6.87
N THR A 255 -5.18 -19.81 5.75
CA THR A 255 -4.35 -18.60 5.62
C THR A 255 -4.99 -17.43 6.36
N PRO A 256 -4.21 -16.38 6.73
CA PRO A 256 -4.80 -15.15 7.26
C PRO A 256 -5.82 -14.51 6.31
N GLY A 257 -5.62 -14.62 5.00
CA GLY A 257 -6.58 -14.13 4.00
C GLY A 257 -7.89 -14.91 4.00
N ASP A 258 -7.85 -16.23 4.23
CA ASP A 258 -9.06 -17.06 4.34
C ASP A 258 -9.98 -16.58 5.48
N LYS A 259 -9.39 -16.26 6.64
CA LYS A 259 -10.14 -15.76 7.81
C LYS A 259 -10.83 -14.44 7.52
N LEU A 260 -10.11 -13.50 6.90
CA LEU A 260 -10.64 -12.20 6.50
C LEU A 260 -11.80 -12.37 5.50
N LEU A 261 -11.59 -13.19 4.47
CA LEU A 261 -12.59 -13.48 3.44
C LEU A 261 -13.86 -14.10 4.06
N ASP A 262 -13.70 -15.13 4.87
CA ASP A 262 -14.81 -15.81 5.54
C ASP A 262 -15.55 -14.87 6.51
N GLY A 263 -14.85 -13.95 7.17
CA GLY A 263 -15.43 -12.92 8.01
C GLY A 263 -16.32 -11.95 7.25
N LEU A 264 -15.86 -11.48 6.09
CA LEU A 264 -16.62 -10.59 5.21
C LEU A 264 -17.84 -11.30 4.61
N GLU A 265 -17.69 -12.54 4.15
CA GLU A 265 -18.77 -13.32 3.57
C GLU A 265 -19.86 -13.65 4.58
N ARG A 266 -19.49 -13.95 5.84
CA ARG A 266 -20.45 -14.12 6.94
C ARG A 266 -21.31 -12.87 7.19
N ARG A 267 -20.81 -11.69 6.81
CA ARG A 267 -21.55 -10.41 6.87
C ARG A 267 -22.38 -10.12 5.61
N GLY A 268 -22.36 -11.01 4.62
CA GLY A 268 -23.04 -10.81 3.34
C GLY A 268 -22.33 -9.80 2.42
N VAL A 269 -21.07 -9.50 2.68
CA VAL A 269 -20.25 -8.64 1.82
C VAL A 269 -19.75 -9.46 0.63
N LYS A 270 -19.97 -8.97 -0.59
CA LYS A 270 -19.43 -9.59 -1.80
C LYS A 270 -17.92 -9.41 -1.82
N CYS A 271 -17.19 -10.50 -1.97
CA CYS A 271 -15.73 -10.48 -1.93
C CYS A 271 -15.13 -11.10 -3.18
N GLU A 272 -14.10 -10.45 -3.72
CA GLU A 272 -13.33 -10.95 -4.85
C GLU A 272 -11.85 -10.89 -4.50
N ALA A 273 -11.19 -12.04 -4.49
CA ALA A 273 -9.74 -12.12 -4.31
C ALA A 273 -9.06 -12.24 -5.67
N MET A 274 -8.05 -11.42 -5.88
CA MET A 274 -7.32 -11.29 -7.13
C MET A 274 -5.82 -11.26 -6.84
N ARG A 275 -5.04 -11.63 -7.85
CA ARG A 275 -3.59 -11.80 -7.73
C ARG A 275 -2.84 -10.53 -7.28
N GLY A 276 -3.34 -9.36 -7.64
CA GLY A 276 -2.65 -8.09 -7.38
C GLY A 276 -1.45 -7.89 -8.31
N ARG A 277 -0.50 -7.07 -7.84
CA ARG A 277 0.73 -6.67 -8.56
C ARG A 277 1.88 -6.59 -7.57
N TRP A 278 3.13 -6.60 -8.02
CA TRP A 278 4.28 -6.30 -7.15
C TRP A 278 4.65 -4.81 -7.12
N CYS A 279 5.63 -4.48 -6.28
CA CYS A 279 6.39 -3.24 -6.38
C CYS A 279 7.88 -3.55 -6.48
N LEU A 280 8.61 -2.68 -7.18
CA LEU A 280 10.06 -2.80 -7.32
C LEU A 280 10.73 -1.94 -6.27
N PHE A 281 11.76 -2.50 -5.64
CA PHE A 281 12.53 -1.89 -4.57
C PHE A 281 14.01 -1.90 -4.92
N ASP A 282 14.59 -0.71 -5.01
CA ASP A 282 16.02 -0.51 -5.13
C ASP A 282 16.64 -0.66 -3.73
N GLN A 283 17.48 -1.70 -3.56
CA GLN A 283 18.07 -2.03 -2.26
C GLN A 283 19.11 -0.99 -1.82
N GLU A 284 19.81 -0.35 -2.76
CA GLU A 284 20.84 0.65 -2.47
C GLU A 284 20.21 1.98 -2.04
N SER A 285 19.28 2.50 -2.83
CA SER A 285 18.67 3.82 -2.56
C SER A 285 17.48 3.73 -1.60
N GLY A 286 16.98 2.53 -1.36
CA GLY A 286 15.75 2.28 -0.64
C GLY A 286 14.50 2.67 -1.43
N LYS A 287 14.61 3.10 -2.69
CA LYS A 287 13.48 3.64 -3.45
C LYS A 287 12.53 2.52 -3.89
N THR A 288 11.25 2.71 -3.66
CA THR A 288 10.19 1.88 -4.24
C THR A 288 9.55 2.58 -5.40
N THR A 289 9.35 1.81 -6.47
CA THR A 289 8.49 2.21 -7.57
C THR A 289 7.32 1.24 -7.62
N TRP A 290 6.11 1.80 -7.70
CA TRP A 290 4.97 1.01 -8.14
C TRP A 290 5.30 0.49 -9.53
N ALA A 291 5.34 -0.83 -9.68
CA ALA A 291 5.60 -1.46 -10.95
C ALA A 291 4.68 -0.84 -12.02
N ARG A 292 5.28 -0.19 -13.03
CA ARG A 292 4.56 0.36 -14.19
C ARG A 292 4.10 -0.73 -15.16
N TRP A 293 4.59 -1.95 -14.97
CA TRP A 293 4.60 -3.02 -15.96
C TRP A 293 3.56 -4.08 -15.59
N ASP A 294 2.60 -4.23 -16.49
CA ASP A 294 1.69 -5.36 -16.67
C ASP A 294 2.42 -6.55 -17.32
N GLY A 295 3.62 -6.87 -16.85
CA GLY A 295 4.67 -7.59 -17.57
C GLY A 295 4.31 -8.96 -18.16
N ASP A 296 3.69 -8.98 -19.34
CA ASP A 296 3.67 -10.08 -20.31
C ASP A 296 5.00 -10.19 -21.09
N GLY A 297 6.06 -9.58 -20.58
CA GLY A 297 7.34 -9.43 -21.26
C GLY A 297 8.43 -10.35 -20.73
N CYS A 298 8.30 -11.67 -20.88
CA CYS A 298 9.42 -12.59 -21.14
C CYS A 298 8.93 -14.02 -21.43
N THR A 299 8.91 -14.31 -22.72
CA THR A 299 9.03 -15.59 -23.42
C THR A 299 9.65 -16.78 -22.64
N ASN A 300 8.90 -17.88 -22.56
CA ASN A 300 9.33 -19.26 -22.91
C ASN A 300 10.54 -19.93 -22.20
N VAL A 301 10.94 -19.59 -20.97
CA VAL A 301 12.07 -20.31 -20.33
C VAL A 301 11.66 -21.30 -19.22
N HIS A 302 10.46 -21.21 -18.65
CA HIS A 302 10.07 -22.07 -17.51
C HIS A 302 8.76 -22.87 -17.65
N ASP A 303 8.12 -22.86 -18.83
CA ASP A 303 6.86 -23.59 -19.07
C ASP A 303 6.97 -25.13 -18.90
N GLU A 304 8.18 -25.70 -18.90
CA GLU A 304 8.37 -27.14 -18.69
C GLU A 304 8.54 -27.56 -17.22
N TYR A 305 8.82 -26.65 -16.28
CA TYR A 305 9.24 -27.04 -14.92
C TYR A 305 8.14 -27.00 -13.85
N LEU A 306 6.99 -26.35 -14.11
CA LEU A 306 5.91 -26.26 -13.13
C LEU A 306 4.58 -26.68 -13.77
N GLY A 307 4.26 -27.96 -13.65
CA GLY A 307 3.02 -28.60 -14.10
C GLY A 307 1.74 -28.15 -13.37
N ILE A 308 1.51 -26.85 -13.21
CA ILE A 308 0.26 -26.29 -12.70
C ILE A 308 -0.35 -25.40 -13.78
N ARG A 309 -1.25 -26.00 -14.56
CA ARG A 309 -1.98 -25.28 -15.61
C ARG A 309 -3.04 -24.35 -15.01
N TRP A 310 -2.99 -23.12 -15.47
CA TRP A 310 -3.69 -21.86 -15.12
C TRP A 310 -5.22 -21.84 -14.97
N TYR A 311 -5.92 -22.97 -15.08
CA TYR A 311 -7.37 -23.04 -14.86
C TYR A 311 -7.78 -23.41 -13.43
N THR A 312 -6.85 -23.50 -12.48
CA THR A 312 -7.16 -23.94 -11.09
C THR A 312 -7.14 -22.85 -10.02
N VAL A 313 -6.74 -21.61 -10.33
CA VAL A 313 -6.65 -20.50 -9.35
C VAL A 313 -7.43 -19.24 -9.79
N LEU A 314 -8.15 -19.30 -10.90
CA LEU A 314 -9.12 -18.28 -11.25
C LEU A 314 -10.47 -18.65 -10.63
N ALA A 315 -10.84 -17.97 -9.55
CA ALA A 315 -12.26 -17.68 -9.33
C ALA A 315 -12.68 -16.72 -10.44
N LYS A 316 -12.96 -17.27 -11.63
CA LYS A 316 -13.85 -16.63 -12.58
C LYS A 316 -15.26 -16.74 -12.01
N VAL A 317 -15.97 -15.62 -11.94
CA VAL A 317 -17.43 -15.63 -12.12
C VAL A 317 -17.72 -16.10 -13.53
#